data_AF-I3J6Y0-F1
#
_entry.id   AF-I3J6Y0-F1
#
_cell.length_a   1.000
_cell.length_b   1.000
_cell.length_c   1.000
_cell.angle_alpha   90.00
_cell.angle_beta   90.00
_cell.angle_gamma   90.00
#
_symmetry.space_group_name_H-M   'P 1'
#
loop_
_entity.id
_entity.type
_entity.pdbx_description
1 polymer ?
#
loop_
_entity_poly.entity_id
_entity_poly.type
_entity_poly.pdbx_seq_one_letter_code
_entity_poly.pdbx_strand_id
1 'polypeptide(L)'
;MADKELARVRGRFVEKVSKALLKQLLDDLLEEGLLNDGEIDSVLEDNSNKADMARALIDMVKRKGDKASRKLIEHLEKRDPTLYSELGLSCGQPPAAASQKEQSWSSELIATTDSFWTTKLNDKNIYPVAEKSISSRVALLITNRNFSDERLTRKGAEVDEENMDKLLRSLHYEVVKYKDLTGKKIDEALMKFSKHPKLKETDSVFVVIMSHGKRGIVLGVNHREEGEPDEFPVDNIYKYLGSQKCSALLNKPKIIIIQACRGESGGSVMVSDSAKVVCDDVSQSHFDENSIVDDSTRYVHKEKDFISLLSSTPDTVSYRQEDRGSFLIQFIKEVFNTCSHEDDIDELFRKVMQRFEDFPSEKLRQMPTKDRCTLTKRFYLFPGR
;
A
#
# COMPACT_ATOMS: atom_id res chain seq x y z
N MET A 1 10.70 -1.46 29.69
CA MET A 1 11.38 -1.20 30.98
C MET A 1 11.01 0.21 31.40
N ALA A 2 10.57 0.39 32.64
CA ALA A 2 10.02 1.63 33.18
C ALA A 2 11.03 2.79 33.18
N ASP A 3 12.32 2.49 33.32
CA ASP A 3 13.42 3.47 33.19
C ASP A 3 13.51 4.10 31.79
N LYS A 4 13.27 3.29 30.73
CA LYS A 4 13.21 3.73 29.33
C LYS A 4 11.93 4.52 29.05
N GLU A 5 10.81 4.16 29.66
CA GLU A 5 9.56 4.92 29.55
C GLU A 5 9.70 6.30 30.20
N LEU A 6 10.27 6.39 31.41
CA LEU A 6 10.58 7.68 32.04
C LEU A 6 11.54 8.53 31.20
N ALA A 7 12.52 7.91 30.54
CA ALA A 7 13.39 8.62 29.60
C ALA A 7 12.62 9.19 28.40
N ARG A 8 11.68 8.42 27.85
CA ARG A 8 10.84 8.82 26.72
C ARG A 8 9.90 9.97 27.08
N VAL A 9 9.36 10.00 28.29
CA VAL A 9 8.38 11.02 28.72
C VAL A 9 9.00 12.23 29.43
N ARG A 10 10.29 12.19 29.77
CA ARG A 10 11.02 13.24 30.52
C ARG A 10 10.73 14.66 30.04
N GLY A 11 10.81 14.91 28.73
CA GLY A 11 10.57 16.25 28.18
C GLY A 11 9.15 16.76 28.43
N ARG A 12 8.14 15.92 28.18
CA ARG A 12 6.72 16.26 28.35
C ARG A 12 6.33 16.37 29.83
N PHE A 13 6.90 15.55 30.69
CA PHE A 13 6.67 15.62 32.14
C PHE A 13 7.17 16.95 32.70
N VAL A 14 8.38 17.37 32.33
CA VAL A 14 9.00 18.62 32.79
C VAL A 14 8.19 19.85 32.40
N GLU A 15 7.56 19.83 31.22
CA GLU A 15 6.77 20.94 30.71
C GLU A 15 5.43 21.10 31.47
N LYS A 16 4.78 19.97 31.74
CA LYS A 16 3.39 19.92 32.21
C LYS A 16 3.22 19.73 33.72
N VAL A 17 4.22 19.18 34.41
CA VAL A 17 4.11 18.91 35.85
C VAL A 17 4.02 20.21 36.65
N SER A 18 3.11 20.23 37.63
CA SER A 18 2.96 21.35 38.56
C SER A 18 3.95 21.23 39.72
N LYS A 19 4.35 22.37 40.31
CA LYS A 19 5.22 22.35 41.51
C LYS A 19 4.57 21.61 42.69
N ALA A 20 3.25 21.68 42.81
CA ALA A 20 2.51 20.98 43.86
C ALA A 20 2.59 19.46 43.68
N LEU A 21 2.41 18.98 42.45
CA LEU A 21 2.52 17.55 42.13
C LEU A 21 3.95 17.03 42.30
N LEU A 22 4.97 17.81 41.96
CA LEU A 22 6.37 17.42 42.20
C LEU A 22 6.66 17.19 43.69
N LYS A 23 6.16 18.06 44.57
CA LYS A 23 6.34 17.90 46.02
C LYS A 23 5.61 16.66 46.53
N GLN A 24 4.36 16.46 46.10
CA GLN A 24 3.59 15.28 46.48
C GLN A 24 4.25 13.96 46.01
N LEU A 25 4.82 13.94 44.81
CA LEU A 25 5.55 12.77 44.32
C LEU A 25 6.86 12.53 45.06
N LEU A 26 7.55 13.58 45.53
CA LEU A 26 8.73 13.45 46.38
C LEU A 26 8.36 12.86 47.74
N ASP A 27 7.27 13.34 48.35
CA ASP A 27 6.74 12.83 49.62
C ASP A 27 6.33 11.34 49.50
N ASP A 28 5.62 10.97 48.42
CA ASP A 28 5.22 9.58 48.15
C ASP A 28 6.43 8.63 47.98
N LEU A 29 7.52 9.14 47.38
CA LEU A 29 8.76 8.37 47.21
C LEU A 29 9.59 8.29 48.50
N LEU A 30 9.46 9.26 49.41
CA LEU A 30 10.04 9.20 50.76
C LEU A 30 9.34 8.14 51.60
N GLU A 31 8.01 8.13 51.59
CA GLU A 31 7.19 7.19 52.36
C GLU A 31 7.44 5.73 51.94
N GLU A 32 7.69 5.48 50.64
CA GLU A 32 8.08 4.16 50.15
C GLU A 32 9.58 3.82 50.37
N GLY A 33 10.35 4.72 50.99
CA GLY A 33 11.78 4.54 51.26
C GLY A 33 12.65 4.49 50.00
N LEU A 34 12.15 5.02 48.88
CA LEU A 34 12.87 5.06 47.60
C LEU A 34 13.82 6.25 47.52
N LEU A 35 13.47 7.36 48.18
CA LEU A 35 14.34 8.52 48.41
C LEU A 35 14.57 8.71 49.92
N ASN A 36 15.70 9.31 50.29
CA ASN A 36 15.95 9.77 51.65
C ASN A 36 15.78 11.30 51.75
N ASP A 37 15.70 11.82 52.98
CA ASP A 37 15.46 13.26 53.23
C ASP A 37 16.51 14.14 52.51
N GLY A 38 17.79 13.75 52.53
CA GLY A 38 18.85 14.50 51.86
C GLY A 38 18.78 14.50 50.33
N GLU A 39 18.22 13.46 49.72
CA GLU A 39 17.97 13.39 48.27
C GLU A 39 16.78 14.26 47.86
N ILE A 40 15.77 14.39 48.72
CA ILE A 40 14.62 15.26 48.50
C ILE A 40 15.04 16.72 48.65
N ASP A 41 15.82 17.03 49.67
CA ASP A 41 16.36 18.38 49.89
C ASP A 41 17.23 18.82 48.71
N SER A 42 18.08 17.95 48.15
CA SER A 42 18.85 18.28 46.94
C SER A 42 17.94 18.55 45.72
N VAL A 43 16.80 17.87 45.58
CA VAL A 43 15.85 18.20 44.50
C VAL A 43 15.12 19.52 44.74
N LEU A 44 14.81 19.84 46.00
CA LEU A 44 14.04 21.03 46.37
C LEU A 44 14.88 22.31 46.46
N GLU A 45 16.12 22.22 46.96
CA GLU A 45 16.99 23.36 47.26
C GLU A 45 17.95 23.71 46.12
N ASP A 46 18.47 22.72 45.37
CA ASP A 46 19.45 22.98 44.29
C ASP A 46 18.80 23.48 42.98
N ASN A 47 17.46 23.48 42.88
CA ASN A 47 16.73 23.74 41.64
C ASN A 47 15.83 24.98 41.75
N SER A 48 16.21 26.08 41.07
CA SER A 48 15.53 27.38 41.14
C SER A 48 14.13 27.43 40.49
N ASN A 49 13.83 26.51 39.56
CA ASN A 49 12.58 26.52 38.80
C ASN A 49 11.96 25.12 38.67
N LYS A 50 10.65 25.08 38.33
CA LYS A 50 9.85 23.83 38.29
C LYS A 50 10.42 22.78 37.32
N ALA A 51 11.04 23.25 36.23
CA ALA A 51 11.51 22.37 35.18
C ALA A 51 12.78 21.64 35.61
N ASP A 52 13.67 22.33 36.33
CA ASP A 52 14.89 21.74 36.86
C ASP A 52 14.58 20.76 37.99
N MET A 53 13.63 21.10 38.88
CA MET A 53 13.12 20.16 39.89
C MET A 53 12.55 18.88 39.26
N ALA A 54 11.77 19.00 38.18
CA ALA A 54 11.20 17.87 37.47
C ALA A 54 12.25 16.99 36.78
N ARG A 55 13.30 17.62 36.21
CA ARG A 55 14.42 16.89 35.61
C ARG A 55 15.22 16.14 36.66
N ALA A 56 15.55 16.80 37.77
CA ALA A 56 16.31 16.23 38.87
C ALA A 56 15.58 15.02 39.48
N LEU A 57 14.27 15.12 39.69
CA LEU A 57 13.43 14.00 40.16
C LEU A 57 13.49 12.80 39.22
N ILE A 58 13.23 13.00 37.91
CA ILE A 58 13.27 11.90 36.93
C ILE A 58 14.66 11.27 36.84
N ASP A 59 15.72 12.08 36.79
CA ASP A 59 17.08 11.58 36.61
C ASP A 59 17.54 10.80 37.86
N MET A 60 17.15 11.26 39.05
CA MET A 60 17.44 10.57 40.30
C MET A 60 16.71 9.23 40.41
N VAL A 61 15.42 9.18 40.07
CA VAL A 61 14.63 7.95 40.09
C VAL A 61 15.13 6.95 39.04
N LYS A 62 15.55 7.43 37.85
CA LYS A 62 16.18 6.58 36.84
C LYS A 62 17.50 5.98 37.31
N ARG A 63 18.35 6.76 37.99
CA ARG A 63 19.64 6.29 38.53
C ARG A 63 19.48 5.20 39.58
N LYS A 64 18.36 5.19 40.31
CA LYS A 64 18.01 4.13 41.28
C LYS A 64 17.44 2.86 40.64
N GLY A 65 17.13 2.87 39.34
CA GLY A 65 16.77 1.70 38.55
C GLY A 65 15.28 1.50 38.27
N ASP A 66 14.96 0.41 37.59
CA ASP A 66 13.62 0.13 37.02
C ASP A 66 12.51 0.03 38.09
N LYS A 67 12.84 -0.48 39.28
CA LYS A 67 11.87 -0.63 40.38
C LYS A 67 11.40 0.73 40.90
N ALA A 68 12.32 1.68 41.11
CA ALA A 68 11.99 3.04 41.52
C ALA A 68 11.25 3.78 40.40
N SER A 69 11.67 3.56 39.15
CA SER A 69 11.03 4.15 37.96
C SER A 69 9.57 3.71 37.80
N ARG A 70 9.28 2.44 38.06
CA ARG A 70 7.91 1.91 38.02
C ARG A 70 7.03 2.48 39.12
N LYS A 71 7.58 2.64 40.33
CA LYS A 71 6.86 3.23 41.46
C LYS A 71 6.52 4.69 41.26
N LEU A 72 7.41 5.47 40.67
CA LEU A 72 7.09 6.85 40.27
C LEU A 72 5.94 6.90 39.25
N ILE A 73 5.93 6.00 38.27
CA ILE A 73 4.86 5.88 37.27
C ILE A 73 3.52 5.51 37.94
N GLU A 74 3.52 4.55 38.87
CA GLU A 74 2.32 4.17 39.65
C GLU A 74 1.77 5.33 40.49
N HIS A 75 2.63 6.09 41.18
CA HIS A 75 2.19 7.25 41.97
C HIS A 75 1.70 8.39 41.11
N LEU A 76 2.32 8.60 39.94
CA LEU A 76 1.86 9.58 38.96
C LEU A 76 0.46 9.23 38.45
N GLU A 77 0.18 7.95 38.18
CA GLU A 77 -1.16 7.47 37.81
C GLU A 77 -2.20 7.76 38.90
N LYS A 78 -1.85 7.53 40.17
CA LYS A 78 -2.77 7.73 41.30
C LYS A 78 -3.04 9.21 41.59
N ARG A 79 -2.00 10.05 41.53
CA ARG A 79 -2.07 11.47 41.92
C ARG A 79 -2.61 12.35 40.79
N ASP A 80 -2.24 12.07 39.56
CA ASP A 80 -2.67 12.82 38.38
C ASP A 80 -2.91 11.89 37.17
N PRO A 81 -4.07 11.21 37.14
CA PRO A 81 -4.46 10.33 36.03
C PRO A 81 -4.49 11.05 34.68
N THR A 82 -4.79 12.35 34.69
CA THR A 82 -4.84 13.21 33.51
C THR A 82 -3.45 13.42 32.92
N LEU A 83 -2.48 13.83 33.73
CA LEU A 83 -1.09 13.98 33.31
C LEU A 83 -0.46 12.64 32.93
N TYR A 84 -0.76 11.57 33.69
CA TYR A 84 -0.32 10.21 33.37
C TYR A 84 -0.76 9.76 31.96
N SER A 85 -2.02 10.03 31.62
CA SER A 85 -2.59 9.75 30.29
C SER A 85 -1.95 10.62 29.21
N GLU A 86 -1.74 11.91 29.47
CA GLU A 86 -1.10 12.83 28.53
C GLU A 86 0.38 12.50 28.24
N LEU A 87 1.07 11.92 29.21
CA LEU A 87 2.44 11.44 29.06
C LEU A 87 2.49 10.11 28.28
N GLY A 88 1.35 9.44 28.10
CA GLY A 88 1.25 8.18 27.38
C GLY A 88 1.94 7.04 28.11
N LEU A 89 1.79 7.00 29.44
CA LEU A 89 2.34 5.97 30.33
C LEU A 89 1.35 4.85 30.65
N SER A 90 0.08 4.98 30.24
CA SER A 90 -0.98 3.98 30.45
C SER A 90 -0.64 2.67 29.73
N CYS A 91 -0.22 1.66 30.50
CA CYS A 91 -0.16 0.28 30.05
C CYS A 91 -1.57 -0.30 30.15
N GLY A 92 -2.24 -0.46 29.00
CA GLY A 92 -3.53 -1.17 28.94
C GLY A 92 -4.72 -0.38 28.41
N GLN A 93 -4.53 0.47 27.41
CA GLN A 93 -5.42 0.66 26.26
C GLN A 93 -4.82 1.77 25.38
N PRO A 94 -4.76 1.60 24.04
CA PRO A 94 -4.33 2.68 23.17
C PRO A 94 -5.23 3.91 23.36
N PRO A 95 -4.68 5.13 23.41
CA PRO A 95 -5.50 6.33 23.30
C PRO A 95 -6.28 6.25 21.99
N ALA A 96 -7.52 6.74 22.00
CA ALA A 96 -8.38 6.85 20.83
C ALA A 96 -7.67 7.66 19.72
N ALA A 97 -6.86 6.97 18.91
CA ALA A 97 -6.84 7.21 17.49
C ALA A 97 -8.30 7.14 17.04
N ALA A 98 -8.76 8.15 16.31
CA ALA A 98 -10.04 8.19 15.63
C ALA A 98 -10.44 6.76 15.26
N SER A 99 -11.53 6.25 15.85
CA SER A 99 -11.91 4.83 15.84
C SER A 99 -11.37 4.15 14.58
N GLN A 100 -10.20 3.50 14.69
CA GLN A 100 -9.83 2.50 13.71
C GLN A 100 -10.83 1.40 14.01
N LYS A 101 -11.99 1.46 13.33
CA LYS A 101 -12.79 0.27 13.10
C LYS A 101 -11.76 -0.79 12.77
N GLU A 102 -11.70 -1.88 13.54
CA GLU A 102 -11.16 -3.11 13.00
C GLU A 102 -11.97 -3.33 11.72
N GLN A 103 -11.40 -2.93 10.59
CA GLN A 103 -12.10 -2.94 9.33
C GLN A 103 -12.13 -4.41 8.95
N SER A 104 -13.24 -5.06 9.26
CA SER A 104 -13.45 -6.46 8.93
C SER A 104 -13.43 -6.58 7.42
N TRP A 105 -12.39 -7.23 6.89
CA TRP A 105 -12.26 -7.46 5.46
C TRP A 105 -13.30 -8.48 5.00
N SER A 106 -14.13 -8.08 4.05
CA SER A 106 -15.16 -8.94 3.50
C SER A 106 -14.56 -9.99 2.55
N SER A 107 -15.00 -11.24 2.68
CA SER A 107 -14.68 -12.30 1.72
C SER A 107 -15.43 -12.15 0.40
N GLU A 108 -16.55 -11.43 0.41
CA GLU A 108 -17.43 -11.22 -0.73
C GLU A 108 -17.58 -9.73 -1.06
N LEU A 109 -17.88 -9.45 -2.33
CA LEU A 109 -18.00 -8.09 -2.82
C LEU A 109 -19.28 -7.44 -2.33
N ILE A 110 -19.15 -6.36 -1.56
CA ILE A 110 -20.28 -5.58 -1.06
C ILE A 110 -20.91 -4.81 -2.23
N ALA A 111 -22.24 -4.87 -2.36
CA ALA A 111 -22.97 -4.18 -3.41
C ALA A 111 -23.15 -2.69 -3.12
N THR A 112 -23.23 -1.89 -4.18
CA THR A 112 -23.47 -0.44 -4.13
C THR A 112 -24.93 -0.16 -3.84
N THR A 113 -25.21 0.76 -2.92
CA THR A 113 -26.58 1.20 -2.61
C THR A 113 -27.17 2.09 -3.71
N ASP A 114 -28.51 2.05 -3.88
CA ASP A 114 -29.21 2.84 -4.93
C ASP A 114 -29.00 4.34 -4.74
N SER A 115 -28.98 4.78 -3.49
CA SER A 115 -28.77 6.17 -3.11
C SER A 115 -27.37 6.65 -3.49
N PHE A 116 -26.33 5.84 -3.22
CA PHE A 116 -24.96 6.20 -3.57
C PHE A 116 -24.78 6.26 -5.09
N TRP A 117 -25.24 5.23 -5.81
CA TRP A 117 -25.20 5.19 -7.28
C TRP A 117 -25.85 6.43 -7.91
N THR A 118 -27.09 6.73 -7.52
CA THR A 118 -27.87 7.87 -8.07
C THR A 118 -27.19 9.21 -7.77
N THR A 119 -26.60 9.34 -6.58
CA THR A 119 -25.86 10.57 -6.20
C THR A 119 -24.64 10.77 -7.09
N LYS A 120 -23.90 9.69 -7.38
CA LYS A 120 -22.65 9.75 -8.14
C LYS A 120 -22.86 9.91 -9.64
N LEU A 121 -23.97 9.40 -10.21
CA LEU A 121 -24.29 9.56 -11.64
C LEU A 121 -24.39 11.02 -12.10
N ASN A 122 -24.74 11.95 -11.20
CA ASN A 122 -24.89 13.37 -11.52
C ASN A 122 -23.59 14.18 -11.33
N ASP A 123 -22.51 13.56 -10.85
CA ASP A 123 -21.25 14.24 -10.58
C ASP A 123 -20.37 14.32 -11.85
N LYS A 124 -20.08 15.54 -12.29
CA LYS A 124 -19.25 15.80 -13.48
C LYS A 124 -17.80 15.33 -13.32
N ASN A 125 -17.33 15.15 -12.09
CA ASN A 125 -15.97 14.70 -11.76
C ASN A 125 -15.84 13.17 -11.74
N ILE A 126 -16.90 12.44 -12.10
CA ILE A 126 -16.90 10.98 -12.15
C ILE A 126 -16.94 10.50 -13.62
N TYR A 127 -16.28 9.39 -13.91
CA TYR A 127 -16.40 8.77 -15.23
C TYR A 127 -17.84 8.30 -15.48
N PRO A 128 -18.42 8.60 -16.64
CA PRO A 128 -19.78 8.20 -16.94
C PRO A 128 -19.87 6.68 -17.00
N VAL A 129 -20.93 6.14 -16.38
CA VAL A 129 -21.20 4.71 -16.34
C VAL A 129 -22.69 4.48 -16.55
N ALA A 130 -23.03 3.44 -17.30
CA ALA A 130 -24.39 2.94 -17.47
C ALA A 130 -24.41 1.42 -17.23
N GLU A 131 -25.56 0.87 -16.84
CA GLU A 131 -25.71 -0.58 -16.65
C GLU A 131 -25.33 -1.37 -17.92
N LYS A 132 -25.67 -0.83 -19.10
CA LYS A 132 -25.26 -1.40 -20.39
C LYS A 132 -23.73 -1.41 -20.57
N SER A 133 -23.02 -0.38 -20.10
CA SER A 133 -21.56 -0.35 -20.21
C SER A 133 -20.90 -1.29 -19.21
N ILE A 134 -21.48 -1.44 -18.01
CA ILE A 134 -21.05 -2.39 -16.98
C ILE A 134 -21.14 -3.83 -17.50
N SER A 135 -22.26 -4.22 -18.09
CA SER A 135 -22.43 -5.56 -18.69
C SER A 135 -21.50 -5.85 -19.88
N SER A 136 -20.90 -4.79 -20.44
CA SER A 136 -19.91 -4.88 -21.52
C SER A 136 -18.46 -4.81 -21.03
N ARG A 137 -18.22 -4.76 -19.72
CA ARG A 137 -16.87 -4.79 -19.15
C ARG A 137 -16.10 -6.03 -19.56
N VAL A 138 -14.83 -5.83 -19.86
CA VAL A 138 -13.90 -6.91 -20.23
C VAL A 138 -12.54 -6.65 -19.60
N ALA A 139 -11.91 -7.71 -19.10
CA ALA A 139 -10.61 -7.70 -18.47
C ALA A 139 -9.68 -8.72 -19.13
N LEU A 140 -8.39 -8.40 -19.18
CA LEU A 140 -7.33 -9.32 -19.57
C LEU A 140 -6.60 -9.79 -18.32
N LEU A 141 -6.49 -11.11 -18.14
CA LEU A 141 -5.76 -11.73 -17.03
C LEU A 141 -4.72 -12.71 -17.59
N ILE A 142 -3.45 -12.41 -17.36
CA ILE A 142 -2.32 -13.22 -17.80
C ILE A 142 -1.53 -13.69 -16.59
N THR A 143 -1.41 -15.01 -16.43
CA THR A 143 -0.66 -15.64 -15.33
C THR A 143 0.43 -16.55 -15.88
N ASN A 144 1.69 -16.18 -15.68
CA ASN A 144 2.83 -17.05 -15.98
C ASN A 144 3.27 -17.75 -14.71
N ARG A 145 2.96 -19.02 -14.57
CA ARG A 145 3.30 -19.85 -13.40
C ARG A 145 4.45 -20.80 -13.70
N ASN A 146 4.34 -21.53 -14.80
CA ASN A 146 5.25 -22.61 -15.16
C ASN A 146 6.26 -22.08 -16.17
N PHE A 147 7.51 -21.97 -15.75
CA PHE A 147 8.61 -21.55 -16.60
C PHE A 147 9.34 -22.78 -17.13
N SER A 148 10.00 -22.65 -18.28
CA SER A 148 10.86 -23.68 -18.85
C SER A 148 11.97 -24.10 -17.88
N ASP A 149 12.44 -23.16 -17.06
CA ASP A 149 13.26 -23.46 -15.89
C ASP A 149 12.35 -23.70 -14.68
N GLU A 150 12.28 -24.95 -14.21
CA GLU A 150 11.44 -25.34 -13.08
C GLU A 150 11.77 -24.57 -11.80
N ARG A 151 13.00 -24.09 -11.64
CA ARG A 151 13.44 -23.27 -10.49
C ARG A 151 12.70 -21.94 -10.40
N LEU A 152 12.20 -21.46 -11.54
CA LEU A 152 11.41 -20.23 -11.66
C LEU A 152 9.90 -20.48 -11.53
N THR A 153 9.47 -21.68 -11.16
CA THR A 153 8.03 -21.96 -10.98
C THR A 153 7.42 -21.12 -9.86
N ARG A 154 6.38 -20.35 -10.18
CA ARG A 154 5.69 -19.45 -9.26
C ARG A 154 4.57 -20.16 -8.49
N LYS A 155 4.92 -21.02 -7.54
CA LYS A 155 3.93 -21.70 -6.67
C LYS A 155 3.01 -20.68 -5.97
N GLY A 156 1.72 -21.00 -5.89
CA GLY A 156 0.69 -20.10 -5.35
C GLY A 156 0.15 -19.08 -6.35
N ALA A 157 0.72 -18.97 -7.57
CA ALA A 157 0.17 -18.10 -8.63
C ALA A 157 -1.21 -18.56 -9.12
N GLU A 158 -1.55 -19.85 -8.94
CA GLU A 158 -2.88 -20.39 -9.17
C GLU A 158 -3.93 -19.78 -8.22
N VAL A 159 -3.54 -19.52 -6.96
CA VAL A 159 -4.41 -18.87 -5.97
C VAL A 159 -4.59 -17.40 -6.32
N ASP A 160 -3.51 -16.74 -6.77
CA ASP A 160 -3.57 -15.36 -7.28
C ASP A 160 -4.55 -15.24 -8.47
N GLU A 161 -4.43 -16.15 -9.45
CA GLU A 161 -5.32 -16.19 -10.60
C GLU A 161 -6.78 -16.41 -10.20
N GLU A 162 -7.06 -17.38 -9.34
CA GLU A 162 -8.41 -17.67 -8.90
C GLU A 162 -9.03 -16.47 -8.16
N ASN A 163 -8.26 -15.83 -7.28
CA ASN A 163 -8.71 -14.65 -6.55
C ASN A 163 -9.04 -13.49 -7.49
N MET A 164 -8.18 -13.21 -8.48
CA MET A 164 -8.42 -12.13 -9.45
C MET A 164 -9.56 -12.44 -10.43
N ASP A 165 -9.66 -13.67 -10.93
CA ASP A 165 -10.76 -14.08 -11.82
C ASP A 165 -12.11 -13.96 -11.11
N LYS A 166 -12.20 -14.42 -9.85
CA LYS A 166 -13.42 -14.26 -9.04
C LYS A 166 -13.75 -12.80 -8.80
N LEU A 167 -12.78 -12.00 -8.36
CA LEU A 167 -13.00 -10.58 -8.08
C LEU A 167 -13.48 -9.80 -9.31
N LEU A 168 -12.80 -9.96 -10.44
CA LEU A 168 -13.15 -9.25 -11.69
C LEU A 168 -14.53 -9.67 -12.20
N ARG A 169 -14.89 -10.94 -12.09
CA ARG A 169 -16.24 -11.42 -12.46
C ARG A 169 -17.31 -10.85 -11.55
N SER A 170 -17.08 -10.77 -10.23
CA SER A 170 -18.00 -10.13 -9.29
C SER A 170 -18.18 -8.63 -9.60
N LEU A 171 -17.16 -7.98 -10.15
CA LEU A 171 -17.19 -6.61 -10.67
C LEU A 171 -17.78 -6.50 -12.10
N HIS A 172 -18.37 -7.58 -12.60
CA HIS A 172 -19.07 -7.69 -13.90
C HIS A 172 -18.16 -7.63 -15.13
N TYR A 173 -16.86 -7.89 -14.98
CA TYR A 173 -15.95 -8.03 -16.12
C TYR A 173 -16.01 -9.44 -16.70
N GLU A 174 -16.15 -9.53 -18.02
CA GLU A 174 -15.75 -10.74 -18.75
C GLU A 174 -14.22 -10.87 -18.70
N VAL A 175 -13.73 -11.97 -18.13
CA VAL A 175 -12.27 -12.18 -17.98
C VAL A 175 -11.74 -13.06 -19.10
N VAL A 176 -10.90 -12.47 -19.97
CA VAL A 176 -10.11 -13.16 -20.99
C VAL A 176 -8.81 -13.64 -20.35
N LYS A 177 -8.69 -14.96 -20.16
CA LYS A 177 -7.56 -15.58 -19.42
C LYS A 177 -6.53 -16.19 -20.35
N TYR A 178 -5.26 -16.00 -20.02
CA TYR A 178 -4.13 -16.73 -20.60
C TYR A 178 -3.17 -17.20 -19.52
N LYS A 179 -2.55 -18.36 -19.77
CA LYS A 179 -1.55 -18.97 -18.90
C LYS A 179 -0.25 -19.20 -19.65
N ASP A 180 0.85 -19.06 -18.92
CA ASP A 180 2.17 -19.52 -19.32
C ASP A 180 2.57 -19.06 -20.74
N LEU A 181 2.56 -17.75 -20.94
CA LEU A 181 2.89 -17.10 -22.21
C LEU A 181 4.36 -16.67 -22.27
N THR A 182 4.93 -16.77 -23.46
CA THR A 182 6.19 -16.09 -23.80
C THR A 182 5.95 -14.58 -23.88
N GLY A 183 6.98 -13.75 -23.75
CA GLY A 183 6.88 -12.30 -23.86
C GLY A 183 6.23 -11.85 -25.17
N LYS A 184 6.59 -12.51 -26.29
CA LYS A 184 5.93 -12.32 -27.59
C LYS A 184 4.43 -12.64 -27.54
N LYS A 185 4.03 -13.75 -26.90
CA LYS A 185 2.62 -14.13 -26.78
C LYS A 185 1.84 -13.21 -25.84
N ILE A 186 2.48 -12.62 -24.82
CA ILE A 186 1.88 -11.56 -24.00
C ILE A 186 1.53 -10.36 -24.89
N ASP A 187 2.47 -9.94 -25.75
CA ASP A 187 2.26 -8.85 -26.70
C ASP A 187 1.09 -9.15 -27.67
N GLU A 188 1.05 -10.36 -28.23
CA GLU A 188 -0.04 -10.83 -29.10
C GLU A 188 -1.40 -10.86 -28.39
N ALA A 189 -1.44 -11.35 -27.15
CA ALA A 189 -2.66 -11.39 -26.35
C ALA A 189 -3.20 -9.97 -26.08
N LEU A 190 -2.32 -9.02 -25.79
CA LEU A 190 -2.67 -7.62 -25.57
C LEU A 190 -3.12 -6.92 -26.86
N MET A 191 -2.46 -7.19 -27.99
CA MET A 191 -2.90 -6.72 -29.31
C MET A 191 -4.27 -7.28 -29.71
N LYS A 192 -4.56 -8.52 -29.35
CA LYS A 192 -5.89 -9.13 -29.56
C LYS A 192 -6.92 -8.48 -28.63
N PHE A 193 -6.56 -8.25 -27.37
CA PHE A 193 -7.43 -7.60 -26.39
C PHE A 193 -7.81 -6.18 -26.80
N SER A 194 -6.86 -5.38 -27.32
CA SER A 194 -7.13 -4.00 -27.79
C SER A 194 -8.12 -3.90 -28.97
N LYS A 195 -8.48 -5.05 -29.57
CA LYS A 195 -9.45 -5.18 -30.65
C LYS A 195 -10.74 -5.90 -30.21
N HIS A 196 -10.91 -6.16 -28.91
CA HIS A 196 -12.06 -6.90 -28.40
C HIS A 196 -13.38 -6.17 -28.71
N PRO A 197 -14.43 -6.86 -29.21
CA PRO A 197 -15.64 -6.20 -29.70
C PRO A 197 -16.37 -5.40 -28.61
N LYS A 198 -16.33 -5.87 -27.36
CA LYS A 198 -16.97 -5.19 -26.22
C LYS A 198 -16.35 -3.83 -25.86
N LEU A 199 -15.12 -3.52 -26.30
CA LEU A 199 -14.46 -2.25 -25.94
C LEU A 199 -15.22 -1.00 -26.40
N LYS A 200 -16.05 -1.12 -27.45
CA LYS A 200 -16.87 0.00 -27.93
C LYS A 200 -17.94 0.37 -26.90
N GLU A 201 -18.53 -0.61 -26.24
CA GLU A 201 -19.68 -0.45 -25.35
C GLU A 201 -19.29 -0.40 -23.86
N THR A 202 -18.10 -0.91 -23.51
CA THR A 202 -17.61 -0.87 -22.13
C THR A 202 -17.39 0.56 -21.62
N ASP A 203 -17.41 0.74 -20.31
CA ASP A 203 -16.97 1.94 -19.59
C ASP A 203 -15.51 1.89 -19.16
N SER A 204 -14.95 0.69 -18.92
CA SER A 204 -13.63 0.51 -18.34
C SER A 204 -13.01 -0.84 -18.67
N VAL A 205 -11.69 -0.95 -18.52
CA VAL A 205 -10.97 -2.23 -18.67
C VAL A 205 -9.99 -2.46 -17.55
N PHE A 206 -9.77 -3.73 -17.21
CA PHE A 206 -8.64 -4.19 -16.41
C PHE A 206 -7.64 -4.95 -17.28
N VAL A 207 -6.35 -4.74 -17.03
CA VAL A 207 -5.27 -5.60 -17.50
C VAL A 207 -4.44 -6.02 -16.30
N VAL A 208 -4.42 -7.32 -16.03
CA VAL A 208 -3.71 -7.92 -14.90
C VAL A 208 -2.66 -8.87 -15.46
N ILE A 209 -1.38 -8.61 -15.17
CA ILE A 209 -0.27 -9.46 -15.58
C ILE A 209 0.52 -9.89 -14.36
N MET A 210 0.67 -11.21 -14.18
CA MET A 210 1.32 -11.81 -13.03
C MET A 210 2.43 -12.75 -13.52
N SER A 211 3.69 -12.37 -13.34
CA SER A 211 4.86 -13.13 -13.79
C SER A 211 6.09 -12.78 -12.93
N HIS A 212 7.25 -13.31 -13.31
CA HIS A 212 8.53 -12.70 -12.95
C HIS A 212 8.72 -11.40 -13.75
N GLY A 213 9.60 -10.53 -13.26
CA GLY A 213 9.87 -9.26 -13.92
C GLY A 213 11.17 -8.64 -13.49
N LYS A 214 11.55 -7.61 -14.25
CA LYS A 214 12.58 -6.64 -13.92
C LYS A 214 12.04 -5.24 -14.22
N ARG A 215 12.82 -4.19 -13.95
CA ARG A 215 12.37 -2.81 -14.17
C ARG A 215 11.84 -2.62 -15.60
N GLY A 216 10.55 -2.31 -15.71
CA GLY A 216 9.87 -2.03 -17.00
C GLY A 216 9.55 -3.25 -17.86
N ILE A 217 9.88 -4.47 -17.42
CA ILE A 217 9.77 -5.70 -18.20
C ILE A 217 9.07 -6.80 -17.41
N VAL A 218 8.18 -7.54 -18.08
CA VAL A 218 7.60 -8.80 -17.61
C VAL A 218 8.30 -9.95 -18.32
N LEU A 219 8.73 -10.98 -17.58
CA LEU A 219 9.37 -12.15 -18.17
C LEU A 219 8.33 -13.15 -18.71
N GLY A 220 8.61 -13.71 -19.88
CA GLY A 220 7.88 -14.83 -20.45
C GLY A 220 8.35 -16.17 -19.91
N VAL A 221 7.56 -17.22 -20.12
CA VAL A 221 7.85 -18.56 -19.58
C VAL A 221 9.10 -19.23 -20.12
N ASN A 222 9.64 -18.76 -21.24
CA ASN A 222 10.88 -19.27 -21.81
C ASN A 222 12.09 -18.43 -21.39
N HIS A 223 11.96 -17.56 -20.39
CA HIS A 223 13.07 -16.78 -19.87
C HIS A 223 14.23 -17.69 -19.44
N ARG A 224 15.44 -17.29 -19.83
CA ARG A 224 16.71 -17.94 -19.51
C ARG A 224 17.73 -16.84 -19.18
N GLU A 225 18.69 -17.17 -18.33
CA GLU A 225 19.80 -16.27 -17.98
C GLU A 225 20.71 -16.00 -19.19
N GLU A 226 20.83 -16.97 -20.10
CA GLU A 226 21.65 -16.90 -21.31
C GLU A 226 20.81 -17.11 -22.58
N GLY A 227 21.06 -16.31 -23.62
CA GLY A 227 20.42 -16.40 -24.92
C GLY A 227 19.48 -15.23 -25.22
N GLU A 228 18.55 -15.42 -26.16
CA GLU A 228 17.57 -14.38 -26.51
C GLU A 228 16.59 -14.15 -25.34
N PRO A 229 16.37 -12.89 -24.94
CA PRO A 229 15.49 -12.58 -23.81
C PRO A 229 14.01 -12.81 -24.17
N ASP A 230 13.35 -13.68 -23.40
CA ASP A 230 11.88 -13.84 -23.47
C ASP A 230 11.19 -12.79 -22.60
N GLU A 231 11.05 -11.58 -23.14
CA GLU A 231 10.67 -10.38 -22.39
C GLU A 231 9.50 -9.63 -23.05
N PHE A 232 8.63 -9.07 -22.21
CA PHE A 232 7.53 -8.19 -22.61
C PHE A 232 7.72 -6.79 -22.01
N PRO A 233 7.91 -5.75 -22.84
CA PRO A 233 7.97 -4.37 -22.37
C PRO A 233 6.62 -3.87 -21.87
N VAL A 234 6.57 -3.44 -20.60
CA VAL A 234 5.34 -2.92 -19.95
C VAL A 234 4.75 -1.73 -20.71
N ASP A 235 5.60 -0.92 -21.35
CA ASP A 235 5.20 0.24 -22.15
C ASP A 235 4.27 -0.11 -23.31
N ASN A 236 4.31 -1.35 -23.80
CA ASN A 236 3.41 -1.80 -24.86
C ASN A 236 1.94 -1.79 -24.41
N ILE A 237 1.64 -1.94 -23.12
CA ILE A 237 0.29 -1.79 -22.55
C ILE A 237 -0.28 -0.42 -22.90
N TYR A 238 0.45 0.63 -22.54
CA TYR A 238 0.02 2.02 -22.73
C TYR A 238 -0.01 2.39 -24.22
N LYS A 239 0.94 1.86 -25.00
CA LYS A 239 0.96 2.03 -26.46
C LYS A 239 -0.28 1.44 -27.13
N TYR A 240 -0.66 0.21 -26.79
CA TYR A 240 -1.77 -0.47 -27.45
C TYR A 240 -3.14 -0.01 -26.96
N LEU A 241 -3.28 0.35 -25.68
CA LEU A 241 -4.55 0.81 -25.10
C LEU A 241 -4.71 2.34 -25.08
N GLY A 242 -3.66 3.06 -25.46
CA GLY A 242 -3.65 4.52 -25.58
C GLY A 242 -4.52 5.02 -26.71
N SER A 243 -4.82 6.33 -26.66
CA SER A 243 -5.82 6.99 -27.51
C SER A 243 -5.58 6.81 -29.01
N GLN A 244 -4.31 6.71 -29.42
CA GLN A 244 -3.94 6.57 -30.83
C GLN A 244 -4.25 5.18 -31.40
N LYS A 245 -4.04 4.11 -30.62
CA LYS A 245 -4.17 2.73 -31.09
C LYS A 245 -5.49 2.07 -30.71
N CYS A 246 -6.14 2.52 -29.63
CA CYS A 246 -7.42 1.97 -29.19
C CYS A 246 -8.43 3.10 -28.94
N SER A 247 -8.98 3.63 -30.03
CA SER A 247 -10.00 4.69 -29.99
C SER A 247 -11.29 4.26 -29.26
N ALA A 248 -11.58 2.95 -29.22
CA ALA A 248 -12.72 2.39 -28.48
C ALA A 248 -12.64 2.66 -26.97
N LEU A 249 -11.43 2.88 -26.43
CA LEU A 249 -11.19 3.19 -25.02
C LEU A 249 -10.87 4.67 -24.78
N LEU A 250 -11.12 5.56 -25.74
CA LEU A 250 -10.90 6.98 -25.53
C LEU A 250 -11.80 7.52 -24.40
N ASN A 251 -11.23 8.26 -23.45
CA ASN A 251 -11.94 8.82 -22.27
C ASN A 251 -12.51 7.76 -21.32
N LYS A 252 -12.00 6.52 -21.38
CA LYS A 252 -12.42 5.40 -20.54
C LYS A 252 -11.27 4.92 -19.66
N PRO A 253 -11.47 4.72 -18.34
CA PRO A 253 -10.41 4.30 -17.45
C PRO A 253 -9.84 2.92 -17.81
N LYS A 254 -8.52 2.82 -17.81
CA LYS A 254 -7.73 1.60 -18.04
C LYS A 254 -6.91 1.31 -16.79
N ILE A 255 -7.29 0.25 -16.10
CA ILE A 255 -6.72 -0.11 -14.80
C ILE A 255 -5.71 -1.23 -15.03
N ILE A 256 -4.44 -0.97 -14.73
CA ILE A 256 -3.35 -1.91 -14.95
C ILE A 256 -2.85 -2.41 -13.60
N ILE A 257 -2.80 -3.73 -13.40
CA ILE A 257 -2.22 -4.34 -12.20
C ILE A 257 -1.10 -5.26 -12.65
N ILE A 258 0.11 -5.02 -12.15
CA ILE A 258 1.27 -5.85 -12.49
C ILE A 258 1.87 -6.41 -11.20
N GLN A 259 1.76 -7.73 -11.06
CA GLN A 259 2.45 -8.50 -10.05
C GLN A 259 3.73 -9.07 -10.68
N ALA A 260 4.83 -8.33 -10.56
CA ALA A 260 6.15 -8.72 -11.05
C ALA A 260 7.24 -7.93 -10.32
N CYS A 261 8.41 -8.56 -10.12
CA CYS A 261 9.56 -7.90 -9.50
C CYS A 261 10.07 -6.71 -10.33
N ARG A 262 10.67 -5.72 -9.66
CA ARG A 262 11.20 -4.50 -10.31
C ARG A 262 12.69 -4.25 -10.08
N GLY A 263 13.44 -5.16 -9.46
CA GLY A 263 14.91 -5.12 -9.41
C GLY A 263 15.59 -6.30 -8.69
N GLU A 264 16.89 -6.16 -8.43
CA GLU A 264 17.85 -7.28 -8.35
C GLU A 264 18.28 -7.70 -6.92
N SER A 265 18.01 -6.91 -5.88
CA SER A 265 18.61 -7.10 -4.56
C SER A 265 17.73 -7.92 -3.60
N GLY A 266 18.02 -9.21 -3.45
CA GLY A 266 17.42 -10.08 -2.42
C GLY A 266 18.46 -10.95 -1.72
N GLY A 267 18.83 -10.57 -0.48
CA GLY A 267 19.57 -11.41 0.46
C GLY A 267 18.62 -12.10 1.45
N SER A 268 18.55 -13.43 1.38
CA SER A 268 17.98 -14.40 2.33
C SER A 268 16.56 -14.96 2.07
N VAL A 269 16.36 -16.21 2.53
CA VAL A 269 15.44 -17.26 2.03
C VAL A 269 14.01 -17.16 2.58
N MET A 270 13.02 -16.93 1.71
CA MET A 270 11.80 -17.74 1.42
C MET A 270 11.16 -17.20 0.12
N VAL A 271 10.61 -18.10 -0.71
CA VAL A 271 10.22 -18.00 -2.14
C VAL A 271 10.09 -16.56 -2.70
N SER A 272 11.18 -16.09 -3.32
CA SER A 272 11.27 -14.82 -4.03
C SER A 272 11.13 -15.05 -5.54
N ASP A 273 10.38 -14.20 -6.23
CA ASP A 273 10.16 -14.21 -7.68
C ASP A 273 11.28 -13.50 -8.48
N SER A 274 12.48 -13.42 -7.94
CA SER A 274 13.58 -12.70 -8.59
C SER A 274 14.56 -13.69 -9.20
N ALA A 275 14.67 -13.69 -10.52
CA ALA A 275 15.79 -14.33 -11.21
C ALA A 275 17.05 -13.47 -10.96
N LYS A 276 18.15 -14.09 -10.48
CA LYS A 276 19.43 -13.40 -10.31
C LYS A 276 20.08 -13.23 -11.67
N VAL A 277 20.21 -12.00 -12.15
CA VAL A 277 20.99 -11.69 -13.36
C VAL A 277 21.79 -10.42 -13.10
N VAL A 278 23.04 -10.39 -13.57
CA VAL A 278 23.99 -9.28 -13.42
C VAL A 278 24.21 -8.69 -14.81
N CYS A 279 23.94 -7.39 -15.03
CA CYS A 279 24.85 -6.44 -15.73
C CYS A 279 24.25 -5.09 -16.17
N ASP A 280 25.12 -4.07 -16.05
CA ASP A 280 25.38 -2.79 -16.72
C ASP A 280 24.30 -1.77 -17.16
N ASP A 281 24.62 -0.53 -16.77
CA ASP A 281 24.00 0.77 -16.93
C ASP A 281 23.93 1.25 -18.40
N VAL A 282 22.77 1.75 -18.86
CA VAL A 282 22.64 2.42 -20.17
C VAL A 282 21.62 3.57 -20.15
N SER A 283 22.21 4.78 -20.15
CA SER A 283 21.88 6.06 -20.84
C SER A 283 20.43 6.54 -21.10
N GLN A 284 20.24 7.82 -20.75
CA GLN A 284 19.10 8.68 -21.04
C GLN A 284 19.09 9.17 -22.49
N SER A 285 17.92 9.20 -23.14
CA SER A 285 17.71 9.87 -24.43
C SER A 285 17.02 11.22 -24.25
N HIS A 286 17.66 12.27 -24.76
CA HIS A 286 17.17 13.65 -24.82
C HIS A 286 15.98 13.80 -25.80
N PHE A 287 15.01 14.67 -25.46
CA PHE A 287 13.93 15.09 -26.36
C PHE A 287 14.16 16.56 -26.77
N ASP A 288 14.14 16.81 -28.08
CA ASP A 288 14.18 18.15 -28.69
C ASP A 288 12.79 18.80 -28.66
N GLU A 289 12.69 19.96 -28.01
CA GLU A 289 11.58 20.90 -28.10
C GLU A 289 11.79 21.81 -29.31
N ASN A 290 11.12 21.54 -30.44
CA ASN A 290 10.71 22.57 -31.42
C ASN A 290 9.93 21.96 -32.60
N SER A 291 8.60 21.98 -32.55
CA SER A 291 7.76 22.37 -33.71
C SER A 291 6.29 22.53 -33.29
N ILE A 292 5.83 23.77 -33.18
CA ILE A 292 4.41 24.14 -33.08
C ILE A 292 3.97 24.68 -34.43
N VAL A 293 2.99 24.05 -35.12
CA VAL A 293 2.15 24.69 -36.15
C VAL A 293 0.76 24.01 -36.28
N ASP A 294 -0.28 24.83 -36.07
CA ASP A 294 -1.65 24.97 -36.66
C ASP A 294 -2.78 23.91 -36.60
N ASP A 295 -4.01 24.45 -36.62
CA ASP A 295 -5.22 24.11 -35.88
C ASP A 295 -6.27 23.40 -36.77
N SER A 296 -6.43 22.08 -36.59
CA SER A 296 -7.59 21.26 -37.05
C SER A 296 -7.48 19.78 -36.69
N THR A 297 -6.37 19.35 -36.09
CA THR A 297 -6.23 18.03 -35.46
C THR A 297 -6.69 18.14 -34.01
N ARG A 298 -7.71 17.37 -33.59
CA ARG A 298 -7.99 17.21 -32.16
C ARG A 298 -6.73 16.64 -31.50
N TYR A 299 -5.96 17.48 -30.82
CA TYR A 299 -4.80 17.06 -30.02
C TYR A 299 -5.31 16.21 -28.87
N VAL A 300 -5.49 14.91 -29.12
CA VAL A 300 -5.82 13.95 -28.08
C VAL A 300 -4.51 13.52 -27.42
N HIS A 301 -4.44 13.59 -26.09
CA HIS A 301 -3.30 13.07 -25.34
C HIS A 301 -3.04 11.60 -25.72
N LYS A 302 -1.80 11.28 -26.10
CA LYS A 302 -1.38 9.94 -26.53
C LYS A 302 -1.67 8.88 -25.46
N GLU A 303 -1.46 9.25 -24.20
CA GLU A 303 -1.73 8.45 -23.00
C GLU A 303 -2.66 9.26 -22.09
N LYS A 304 -3.87 8.75 -21.85
CA LYS A 304 -4.88 9.35 -20.96
C LYS A 304 -5.73 8.26 -20.34
N ASP A 305 -6.26 8.53 -19.16
CA ASP A 305 -7.21 7.68 -18.46
C ASP A 305 -6.60 6.33 -18.01
N PHE A 306 -5.31 6.32 -17.68
CA PHE A 306 -4.64 5.16 -17.08
C PHE A 306 -4.47 5.33 -15.57
N ILE A 307 -4.47 4.20 -14.86
CA ILE A 307 -3.92 4.08 -13.51
C ILE A 307 -3.30 2.69 -13.37
N SER A 308 -2.11 2.64 -12.80
CA SER A 308 -1.38 1.38 -12.64
C SER A 308 -1.03 1.14 -11.18
N LEU A 309 -1.19 -0.10 -10.71
CA LEU A 309 -0.66 -0.56 -9.43
C LEU A 309 0.35 -1.68 -9.67
N LEU A 310 1.61 -1.39 -9.31
CA LEU A 310 2.73 -2.29 -9.50
C LEU A 310 3.13 -2.87 -8.15
N SER A 311 3.42 -4.17 -8.09
CA SER A 311 3.60 -4.89 -6.80
C SER A 311 4.70 -4.38 -5.90
N SER A 312 5.69 -3.70 -6.45
CA SER A 312 6.85 -3.24 -5.68
C SER A 312 7.31 -1.86 -6.14
N THR A 313 7.98 -1.14 -5.23
CA THR A 313 8.81 0.00 -5.60
C THR A 313 9.94 -0.49 -6.53
N PRO A 314 10.52 0.37 -7.37
CA PRO A 314 11.76 0.03 -8.07
C PRO A 314 12.75 -0.62 -7.09
N ASP A 315 13.43 -1.66 -7.54
CA ASP A 315 14.49 -2.35 -6.78
C ASP A 315 14.05 -3.20 -5.57
N THR A 316 12.75 -3.49 -5.44
CA THR A 316 12.23 -4.40 -4.41
C THR A 316 11.49 -5.63 -4.96
N VAL A 317 11.53 -6.70 -4.16
CA VAL A 317 10.97 -8.03 -4.45
C VAL A 317 9.50 -8.08 -4.04
N SER A 318 8.69 -8.83 -4.78
CA SER A 318 7.31 -9.14 -4.39
C SER A 318 7.23 -10.49 -3.67
N TYR A 319 6.53 -10.54 -2.53
CA TYR A 319 6.46 -11.75 -1.69
C TYR A 319 5.16 -12.55 -1.89
N ARG A 320 5.27 -13.87 -1.72
CA ARG A 320 4.15 -14.81 -1.78
C ARG A 320 4.15 -15.79 -0.61
N GLN A 321 2.98 -16.36 -0.37
CA GLN A 321 2.79 -17.59 0.39
C GLN A 321 2.23 -18.65 -0.55
N GLU A 322 2.79 -19.87 -0.54
CA GLU A 322 2.42 -20.92 -1.50
C GLU A 322 0.93 -21.28 -1.43
N ASP A 323 0.34 -21.24 -0.23
CA ASP A 323 -1.04 -21.62 0.06
C ASP A 323 -2.05 -20.47 -0.11
N ARG A 324 -1.63 -19.22 0.01
CA ARG A 324 -2.51 -18.03 -0.02
C ARG A 324 -2.29 -17.09 -1.21
N GLY A 325 -1.26 -17.33 -2.01
CA GLY A 325 -0.84 -16.46 -3.11
C GLY A 325 0.02 -15.27 -2.65
N SER A 326 0.16 -14.28 -3.52
CA SER A 326 0.90 -13.04 -3.27
C SER A 326 0.17 -12.07 -2.33
N PHE A 327 0.92 -11.33 -1.53
CA PHE A 327 0.32 -10.32 -0.64
C PHE A 327 -0.42 -9.23 -1.41
N LEU A 328 0.08 -8.83 -2.59
CA LEU A 328 -0.59 -7.83 -3.42
C LEU A 328 -2.01 -8.29 -3.77
N ILE A 329 -2.15 -9.49 -4.32
CA ILE A 329 -3.46 -9.98 -4.77
C ILE A 329 -4.37 -10.28 -3.59
N GLN A 330 -3.84 -10.78 -2.47
CA GLN A 330 -4.59 -10.93 -1.22
C GLN A 330 -5.17 -9.59 -0.76
N PHE A 331 -4.35 -8.54 -0.67
CA PHE A 331 -4.80 -7.23 -0.19
C PHE A 331 -5.71 -6.51 -1.20
N ILE A 332 -5.47 -6.68 -2.51
CA ILE A 332 -6.40 -6.20 -3.53
C ILE A 332 -7.77 -6.85 -3.33
N LYS A 333 -7.83 -8.17 -3.14
CA LYS A 333 -9.09 -8.88 -2.89
C LYS A 333 -9.80 -8.36 -1.64
N GLU A 334 -9.08 -8.26 -0.51
CA GLU A 334 -9.62 -7.76 0.76
C GLU A 334 -10.21 -6.36 0.61
N VAL A 335 -9.42 -5.42 0.07
CA VAL A 335 -9.80 -4.02 -0.08
C VAL A 335 -10.92 -3.87 -1.09
N PHE A 336 -10.84 -4.51 -2.26
CA PHE A 336 -11.86 -4.33 -3.30
C PHE A 336 -13.20 -4.93 -2.86
N ASN A 337 -13.21 -6.10 -2.23
CA ASN A 337 -14.45 -6.70 -1.73
C ASN A 337 -15.15 -5.79 -0.70
N THR A 338 -14.37 -5.14 0.16
CA THR A 338 -14.89 -4.33 1.27
C THR A 338 -15.27 -2.92 0.84
N CYS A 339 -14.49 -2.31 -0.04
CA CYS A 339 -14.51 -0.86 -0.24
C CYS A 339 -15.02 -0.41 -1.63
N SER A 340 -15.11 -1.31 -2.64
CA SER A 340 -15.49 -0.90 -4.02
C SER A 340 -16.89 -0.31 -4.15
N HIS A 341 -17.74 -0.51 -3.16
CA HIS A 341 -19.11 0.01 -3.11
C HIS A 341 -19.17 1.51 -2.78
N GLU A 342 -18.11 2.08 -2.20
CA GLU A 342 -18.06 3.47 -1.73
C GLU A 342 -16.82 4.26 -2.17
N ASP A 343 -15.73 3.58 -2.55
CA ASP A 343 -14.46 4.21 -2.92
C ASP A 343 -14.19 4.15 -4.43
N ASP A 344 -13.48 5.17 -4.92
CA ASP A 344 -12.95 5.17 -6.29
C ASP A 344 -11.61 4.44 -6.38
N ILE A 345 -11.19 4.08 -7.60
CA ILE A 345 -10.03 3.23 -7.85
C ILE A 345 -8.72 3.76 -7.25
N ASP A 346 -8.52 5.09 -7.20
CA ASP A 346 -7.29 5.66 -6.65
C ASP A 346 -7.23 5.47 -5.13
N GLU A 347 -8.38 5.62 -4.47
CA GLU A 347 -8.55 5.37 -3.04
C GLU A 347 -8.45 3.87 -2.70
N LEU A 348 -9.00 2.99 -3.54
CA LEU A 348 -8.81 1.54 -3.40
C LEU A 348 -7.33 1.18 -3.45
N PHE A 349 -6.58 1.71 -4.42
CA PHE A 349 -5.14 1.49 -4.51
C PHE A 349 -4.39 2.07 -3.31
N ARG A 350 -4.77 3.25 -2.82
CA ARG A 350 -4.20 3.84 -1.59
C ARG A 350 -4.44 2.94 -0.37
N LYS A 351 -5.65 2.37 -0.22
CA LYS A 351 -5.99 1.43 0.87
C LYS A 351 -5.21 0.11 0.75
N VAL A 352 -4.96 -0.38 -0.46
CA VAL A 352 -4.05 -1.52 -0.67
C VAL A 352 -2.64 -1.19 -0.20
N MET A 353 -2.10 -0.01 -0.54
CA MET A 353 -0.78 0.43 -0.04
C MET A 353 -0.76 0.54 1.49
N GLN A 354 -1.81 1.10 2.09
CA GLN A 354 -1.95 1.18 3.54
C GLN A 354 -1.96 -0.21 4.20
N ARG A 355 -2.58 -1.21 3.55
CA ARG A 355 -2.58 -2.60 4.05
C ARG A 355 -1.18 -3.20 4.15
N PHE A 356 -0.26 -2.79 3.28
CA PHE A 356 1.16 -3.16 3.37
C PHE A 356 1.89 -2.45 4.51
N GLU A 357 1.57 -1.18 4.79
CA GLU A 357 2.13 -0.44 5.93
C GLU A 357 1.69 -1.05 7.27
N ASP A 358 0.41 -1.40 7.37
CA ASP A 358 -0.19 -1.99 8.57
C ASP A 358 0.21 -3.48 8.75
N PHE A 359 0.82 -4.11 7.74
CA PHE A 359 1.21 -5.51 7.81
C PHE A 359 2.44 -5.66 8.73
N PRO A 360 2.32 -6.36 9.87
CA PRO A 360 3.37 -6.42 10.88
C PRO A 360 4.46 -7.40 10.44
N SER A 361 5.36 -6.96 9.56
CA SER A 361 6.56 -7.72 9.21
C SER A 361 7.79 -6.84 9.27
N GLU A 362 8.63 -7.09 10.27
CA GLU A 362 9.93 -6.41 10.40
C GLU A 362 10.92 -6.80 9.30
N LYS A 363 10.69 -7.93 8.61
CA LYS A 363 11.61 -8.54 7.64
C LYS A 363 11.15 -8.47 6.18
N LEU A 364 9.84 -8.46 5.92
CA LEU A 364 9.27 -8.45 4.57
C LEU A 364 8.69 -7.06 4.28
N ARG A 365 9.54 -6.15 3.84
CA ARG A 365 9.11 -4.81 3.42
C ARG A 365 8.79 -4.82 1.93
N GLN A 366 7.52 -4.68 1.61
CA GLN A 366 7.03 -4.49 0.24
C GLN A 366 6.06 -3.32 0.27
N MET A 367 6.14 -2.45 -0.73
CA MET A 367 5.19 -1.36 -0.92
C MET A 367 4.80 -1.31 -2.40
N PRO A 368 3.54 -1.59 -2.76
CA PRO A 368 3.10 -1.41 -4.13
C PRO A 368 3.10 0.07 -4.51
N THR A 369 3.31 0.35 -5.78
CA THR A 369 3.47 1.71 -6.29
C THR A 369 2.35 2.02 -7.27
N LYS A 370 1.65 3.14 -7.05
CA LYS A 370 0.81 3.77 -8.07
C LYS A 370 1.72 4.39 -9.13
N ASP A 371 1.51 4.03 -10.39
CA ASP A 371 2.34 4.48 -11.51
C ASP A 371 1.46 4.95 -12.68
N ARG A 372 2.02 5.80 -13.55
CA ARG A 372 1.39 6.34 -14.77
C ARG A 372 -0.09 6.72 -14.63
N CYS A 373 -0.43 7.40 -13.54
CA CYS A 373 -1.80 7.86 -13.31
C CYS A 373 -2.10 9.10 -14.16
N THR A 374 -3.00 8.93 -15.12
CA THR A 374 -3.51 9.98 -16.03
C THR A 374 -5.04 10.04 -16.01
N LEU A 375 -5.66 9.55 -14.94
CA LEU A 375 -7.10 9.69 -14.73
C LEU A 375 -7.46 11.16 -14.55
N THR A 376 -8.46 11.62 -15.29
CA THR A 376 -8.98 13.00 -15.18
C THR A 376 -10.22 13.13 -14.30
N LYS A 377 -10.77 12.00 -13.86
CA LYS A 377 -12.01 11.88 -13.09
C LYS A 377 -11.90 10.72 -12.11
N ARG A 378 -12.78 10.67 -11.12
CA ARG A 378 -12.87 9.52 -10.22
C ARG A 378 -13.57 8.36 -10.92
N PHE A 379 -13.01 7.16 -10.80
CA PHE A 379 -13.60 5.95 -11.35
C PHE A 379 -14.12 5.06 -10.22
N TYR A 380 -15.43 4.92 -10.15
CA TYR A 380 -16.11 4.01 -9.23
C TYR A 380 -16.53 2.74 -9.96
N LEU A 381 -16.35 1.59 -9.32
CA LEU A 381 -16.64 0.29 -9.92
C LEU A 381 -18.12 -0.09 -9.85
N PHE A 382 -18.81 0.40 -8.83
CA PHE A 382 -20.24 0.20 -8.60
C PHE A 382 -20.69 -1.27 -8.63
N PRO A 383 -20.14 -2.13 -7.76
CA PRO A 383 -20.54 -3.54 -7.67
C PRO A 383 -22.05 -3.71 -7.46
N GLY A 384 -22.63 -4.74 -8.09
CA GLY A 384 -24.06 -5.08 -7.97
C GLY A 384 -25.01 -4.23 -8.82
N ARG A 385 -24.49 -3.45 -9.77
CA ARG A 385 -25.25 -2.63 -10.72
C ARG A 385 -25.32 -3.24 -12.11
#